data_AF-A0A434GBP6-F1
#
_entry.id   AF-A0A434GBP6-F1
#
_cell.length_a   1.000
_cell.length_b   1.000
_cell.length_c   1.000
_cell.angle_alpha   90.00
_cell.angle_beta   90.00
_cell.angle_gamma   90.00
#
_symmetry.space_group_name_H-M   'P 1'
#
loop_
_entity.id
_entity.type
_entity.pdbx_description
1 polymer ?
#
loop_
_entity_poly.entity_id
_entity_poly.type
_entity_poly.pdbx_seq_one_letter_code
_entity_poly.pdbx_strand_id
1 'polypeptide(L)' 'AYSYNRLHLSDVRHLDSIGLDGVGGTMLMVDAILHRGGLRFPEIPYRDLIETEAFGVLANDLGIRPIGLPRLEILHVPW' A
#
# COMPACT_ATOMS: atom_id res chain seq x y z
N ALA A 1 0.21 -9.31 23.16
CA ALA A 1 1.10 -8.35 22.46
C ALA A 1 2.02 -9.14 21.54
N TYR A 2 1.57 -9.43 20.32
CA TYR A 2 2.48 -9.86 19.26
C TYR A 2 2.99 -8.59 18.60
N SER A 3 4.21 -8.16 18.96
CA SER A 3 4.94 -7.19 18.15
C SER A 3 5.37 -7.93 16.89
N TYR A 4 4.50 -8.03 15.89
CA TYR A 4 4.95 -8.36 14.56
C TYR A 4 5.80 -7.17 14.11
N ASN A 5 7.12 -7.39 14.01
CA ASN A 5 8.01 -6.40 13.43
C ASN A 5 7.42 -5.92 12.10
N ARG A 6 7.29 -4.60 11.94
CA ARG A 6 6.84 -4.00 10.69
C ARG A 6 7.88 -4.36 9.63
N LEU A 7 7.48 -5.15 8.64
CA LEU A 7 8.31 -5.48 7.50
C LEU A 7 8.09 -4.45 6.40
N HIS A 8 9.18 -4.03 5.77
CA HIS A 8 9.18 -3.20 4.59
C HIS A 8 9.58 -4.03 3.36
N LEU A 9 9.33 -3.51 2.15
CA LEU A 9 9.69 -4.19 0.90
C LEU A 9 11.19 -4.52 0.83
N SER A 10 12.05 -3.74 1.47
CA SER A 10 13.48 -4.01 1.60
C SER A 10 13.80 -5.33 2.30
N ASP A 11 12.97 -5.72 3.26
CA ASP A 11 13.22 -6.87 4.15
C ASP A 11 12.85 -8.20 3.48
N VAL A 12 12.06 -8.14 2.41
CA VAL A 12 11.48 -9.30 1.72
C VAL A 12 11.86 -9.37 0.24
N ARG A 13 13.03 -8.83 -0.12
CA ARG A 13 13.58 -8.81 -1.50
C ARG A 13 13.78 -10.18 -2.15
N HIS A 14 13.73 -11.26 -1.35
CA HIS A 14 13.79 -12.63 -1.84
C HIS A 14 12.48 -13.12 -2.46
N LEU A 15 11.38 -12.38 -2.30
CA LEU A 15 10.08 -12.66 -2.90
C LEU A 15 9.90 -11.87 -4.21
N ASP A 16 9.19 -12.45 -5.17
CA ASP A 16 8.82 -11.74 -6.41
C ASP A 16 7.69 -10.73 -6.20
N SER A 17 6.73 -11.06 -5.32
CA SER A 17 5.65 -10.17 -4.91
C SER A 17 5.15 -10.54 -3.50
N ILE A 18 4.48 -9.59 -2.84
CA ILE A 18 3.90 -9.80 -1.52
C ILE A 18 2.64 -8.95 -1.34
N GLY A 19 1.64 -9.48 -0.64
CA GLY A 19 0.45 -8.70 -0.26
C GLY A 19 0.80 -7.63 0.78
N LEU A 20 0.24 -6.43 0.63
CA LEU A 20 0.51 -5.31 1.51
C LEU A 20 -0.68 -4.99 2.42
N ASP A 21 -0.37 -4.61 3.65
CA ASP A 21 -1.36 -4.14 4.62
C ASP A 21 -1.54 -2.61 4.58
N GLY A 22 -0.56 -1.89 4.04
CA GLY A 22 -0.61 -0.46 3.75
C GLY A 22 0.26 -0.11 2.54
N VAL A 23 -0.02 1.02 1.87
CA VAL A 23 0.71 1.48 0.68
C VAL A 23 1.25 2.90 0.87
N GLY A 24 2.26 3.27 0.08
CA GLY A 24 2.76 4.64 -0.01
C GLY A 24 2.41 5.30 -1.35
N GLY A 25 2.59 6.61 -1.44
CA GLY A 25 2.23 7.42 -2.63
C GLY A 25 3.34 7.64 -3.66
N THR A 26 4.60 7.32 -3.35
CA THR A 26 5.75 7.61 -4.23
C THR A 26 5.60 6.95 -5.60
N MET A 27 5.19 5.69 -5.63
CA MET A 27 4.79 4.98 -6.83
C MET A 27 3.71 3.97 -6.45
N LEU A 28 2.51 4.20 -6.96
CA LEU A 28 1.36 3.33 -6.76
C LEU A 28 0.59 3.27 -8.07
N MET A 29 0.44 2.06 -8.62
CA MET A 29 -0.41 1.82 -9.79
C MET A 29 -1.77 1.30 -9.32
N VAL A 30 -2.83 1.99 -9.71
CA VAL A 30 -4.22 1.62 -9.40
C VAL A 30 -5.00 1.53 -10.70
N ASP A 31 -5.74 0.44 -10.88
CA ASP A 31 -6.69 0.35 -11.99
C ASP A 31 -7.73 1.48 -11.88
N ALA A 32 -7.88 2.26 -12.95
CA ALA A 32 -8.81 3.38 -13.01
C ALA A 32 -10.26 3.00 -12.69
N ILE A 33 -10.67 1.74 -12.94
CA ILE A 33 -12.01 1.26 -12.59
C ILE A 33 -12.24 1.32 -11.08
N LEU A 34 -11.21 1.05 -10.26
CA LEU A 34 -11.34 1.09 -8.80
C LEU A 34 -11.63 2.52 -8.31
N HIS A 35 -10.92 3.50 -8.85
CA HIS A 35 -11.19 4.91 -8.56
C HIS A 35 -12.57 5.35 -9.04
N ARG A 36 -12.97 4.95 -10.26
CA ARG A 36 -14.31 5.22 -10.79
C ARG A 36 -15.42 4.53 -9.99
N GLY A 37 -15.11 3.38 -9.38
CA GLY A 37 -15.99 2.65 -8.45
C GLY A 37 -16.05 3.26 -7.05
N GLY A 38 -15.30 4.33 -6.78
CA GLY A 38 -15.37 5.09 -5.53
C GLY A 38 -14.26 4.83 -4.53
N LEU A 39 -13.33 3.92 -4.80
CA LEU A 39 -12.13 3.73 -3.97
C LEU A 39 -11.23 4.97 -4.15
N ARG A 40 -11.16 5.83 -3.13
CA ARG A 40 -10.40 7.08 -3.13
C ARG A 40 -9.51 7.15 -1.89
N PHE A 41 -8.53 8.05 -1.92
CA PHE A 41 -7.75 8.39 -0.72
C PHE A 41 -8.69 9.02 0.32
N PRO A 42 -8.80 8.44 1.53
CA PRO A 42 -9.72 8.96 2.55
C PRO A 42 -9.32 10.35 3.05
N GLU A 43 -10.25 11.31 2.98
CA GLU A 43 -10.07 12.68 3.48
C GLU A 43 -10.15 12.78 5.02
N ILE A 44 -10.69 11.73 5.66
CA ILE A 44 -10.76 11.56 7.11
C ILE A 44 -10.01 10.29 7.51
N PRO A 45 -9.48 10.20 8.74
CA PRO A 45 -8.81 9.00 9.21
C PRO A 45 -9.68 7.75 9.06
N TYR A 46 -9.08 6.67 8.57
CA TYR A 46 -9.70 5.36 8.42
C TYR A 46 -8.88 4.33 9.17
N ARG A 47 -9.45 3.72 10.22
CA ARG A 47 -8.75 2.79 11.13
C ARG A 47 -7.41 3.35 11.64
N ASP A 48 -7.44 4.58 12.12
CA ASP A 48 -6.27 5.32 12.64
C ASP A 48 -5.13 5.57 11.64
N LEU A 49 -5.38 5.37 10.34
CA LEU A 49 -4.47 5.70 9.25
C LEU A 49 -5.04 6.86 8.42
N ILE A 50 -4.18 7.52 7.65
CA ILE A 50 -4.54 8.64 6.77
C ILE A 50 -4.09 8.40 5.33
N GLU A 51 -4.72 9.09 4.39
CA GLU A 51 -4.28 9.20 3.00
C GLU A 51 -3.93 7.84 2.35
N THR A 52 -2.67 7.64 1.95
CA THR A 52 -2.22 6.45 1.21
C THR A 52 -2.21 5.18 2.07
N GLU A 53 -1.87 5.27 3.35
CA GLU A 53 -1.92 4.13 4.25
C GLU A 53 -3.38 3.69 4.47
N ALA A 54 -4.27 4.66 4.70
CA ALA A 54 -5.70 4.45 4.82
C ALA A 54 -6.32 3.85 3.54
N PHE A 55 -5.90 4.33 2.38
CA PHE A 55 -6.30 3.79 1.08
C PHE A 55 -5.95 2.30 0.96
N GLY A 56 -4.74 1.89 1.37
CA GLY A 56 -4.31 0.50 1.33
C GLY A 56 -5.15 -0.41 2.23
N VAL A 57 -5.50 0.07 3.43
CA VAL A 57 -6.39 -0.67 4.34
C VAL A 57 -7.82 -0.73 3.81
N LEU A 58 -8.35 0.38 3.30
CA LEU A 58 -9.69 0.42 2.69
C LEU A 58 -9.80 -0.52 1.49
N ALA A 59 -8.78 -0.57 0.63
CA ALA A 59 -8.73 -1.51 -0.49
C ALA A 59 -8.79 -2.97 0.00
N ASN A 60 -8.00 -3.31 1.01
CA ASN A 60 -8.04 -4.64 1.64
C ASN A 60 -9.42 -4.98 2.21
N ASP A 61 -10.07 -4.04 2.90
CA ASP A 61 -11.41 -4.23 3.46
C ASP A 61 -12.49 -4.43 2.38
N LEU A 62 -12.28 -3.89 1.17
CA LEU A 62 -13.13 -4.11 0.00
C LEU A 62 -12.76 -5.39 -0.78
N GLY A 63 -11.83 -6.21 -0.28
CA GLY A 63 -11.37 -7.43 -0.94
C GLY A 63 -10.39 -7.21 -2.09
N ILE A 64 -9.90 -5.99 -2.28
CA ILE A 64 -8.90 -5.64 -3.29
C ILE A 64 -7.53 -5.66 -2.61
N ARG A 65 -6.78 -6.75 -2.77
CA ARG A 65 -5.47 -6.91 -2.13
C ARG A 65 -4.41 -6.07 -2.87
N PRO A 66 -3.81 -5.03 -2.24
CA PRO A 66 -2.64 -4.37 -2.81
C PRO A 66 -1.45 -5.33 -2.79
N ILE A 67 -0.62 -5.26 -3.85
CA ILE A 67 0.56 -6.09 -4.01
C ILE A 67 1.78 -5.17 -4.12
N GLY A 68 2.84 -5.52 -3.38
CA GLY A 68 4.15 -4.91 -3.49
C GLY A 68 5.09 -5.78 -4.32
N LEU A 69 6.06 -5.13 -4.96
CA LEU A 69 7.10 -5.77 -5.77
C LEU A 69 8.47 -5.51 -5.12
N PRO A 70 8.94 -6.37 -4.20
CA PRO A 70 10.17 -6.14 -3.43
C PRO A 70 11.43 -5.97 -4.28
N ARG A 71 11.43 -6.54 -5.50
CA ARG A 71 12.55 -6.48 -6.44
C ARG A 71 12.52 -5.28 -7.39
N LEU A 72 11.43 -4.50 -7.40
CA LEU A 72 11.31 -3.30 -8.21
C LEU A 72 11.72 -2.09 -7.36
N GLU A 73 12.78 -1.42 -7.77
CA GLU A 73 13.22 -0.19 -7.13
C GLU A 73 12.74 1.03 -7.92
N ILE A 74 12.12 1.95 -7.19
CA ILE A 74 11.81 3.29 -7.70
C ILE A 74 12.77 4.26 -7.04
N LEU A 75 13.60 4.90 -7.85
CA LEU A 75 14.48 5.96 -7.39
C LEU A 75 13.69 7.27 -7.33
N HIS A 76 13.33 7.66 -6.12
CA HIS A 76 12.87 9.02 -5.88
C HIS A 76 14.09 9.95 -5.88
N VAL A 77 13.90 11.15 -6.41
CA VAL A 77 14.94 12.19 -6.51
C VAL A 77 15.64 12.43 -5.16
N PRO A 78 16.99 12.51 -5.13
CA PRO A 78 17.75 12.71 -3.92
C PRO A 78 17.78 14.19 -3.56
N TRP A 79 17.03 14.58 -2.54
CA TRP A 79 17.19 15.87 -1.89
C TRP A 79 17.16 15.71 -0.38
#